data_AF-A0A9W8LDA8-F1
#
_entry.id   AF-A0A9W8LDA8-F1
#
_cell.length_a   1.000
_cell.length_b   1.000
_cell.length_c   1.000
_cell.angle_alpha   90.00
_cell.angle_beta   90.00
_cell.angle_gamma   90.00
#
_symmetry.space_group_name_H-M   'P 1'
#
loop_
_entity.id
_entity.type
_entity.pdbx_description
1 polymer ?
#
loop_
_entity_poly.entity_id
_entity_poly.type
_entity_poly.pdbx_seq_one_letter_code
_entity_poly.pdbx_strand_id
1 'polypeptide(L)'
;MDAVFAKLDISVSQALQTLFPATTQPTTPPAQQRAHDFATHVSLAHSHLAALRSASEGTGCPPQNSSSDEHSRVAQEIEDIRRDIRGKNAVLEKHRGTLVVLEEKLRRLAQENMAQGENPD
;
A
#
# COMPACT_ATOMS: atom_id res chain seq x y z
N MET A 1 -1.20 -13.43 -24.74
CA MET A 1 -0.97 -12.25 -23.89
C MET A 1 -0.74 -12.63 -22.43
N ASP A 2 -1.45 -13.62 -21.89
CA ASP A 2 -1.32 -14.08 -20.49
C ASP A 2 0.10 -14.46 -20.06
N ALA A 3 0.88 -15.10 -20.94
CA ALA A 3 2.28 -15.45 -20.65
C ALA A 3 3.20 -14.22 -20.48
N VAL A 4 2.79 -13.05 -20.98
CA VAL A 4 3.55 -11.80 -20.84
C VAL A 4 3.18 -11.09 -19.54
N PHE A 5 1.90 -11.07 -19.17
CA PHE A 5 1.44 -10.56 -17.88
C PHE A 5 1.97 -11.39 -16.71
N ALA A 6 1.99 -12.72 -16.83
CA ALA A 6 2.60 -13.59 -15.83
C ALA A 6 4.09 -13.30 -15.62
N LYS A 7 4.84 -12.98 -16.69
CA LYS A 7 6.24 -12.55 -16.60
C LYS A 7 6.39 -11.18 -15.93
N LEU A 8 5.47 -10.26 -16.20
CA LEU A 8 5.45 -8.94 -15.58
C LEU A 8 5.18 -9.03 -14.07
N ASP A 9 4.20 -9.83 -13.66
CA ASP A 9 3.88 -10.07 -12.25
C ASP A 9 5.04 -10.70 -11.49
N ILE A 10 5.74 -11.65 -12.11
CA ILE A 10 6.95 -12.25 -11.52
C ILE A 10 8.06 -11.20 -11.37
N SER A 11 8.31 -10.38 -12.38
CA SER A 11 9.34 -9.32 -12.32
C SER A 11 9.01 -8.25 -11.28
N VAL A 12 7.74 -7.83 -11.16
CA VAL A 12 7.30 -6.86 -10.16
C VAL A 12 7.40 -7.45 -8.75
N SER A 13 6.98 -8.70 -8.56
CA SER A 13 7.09 -9.39 -7.28
C SER A 13 8.54 -9.56 -6.82
N GLN A 14 9.45 -9.89 -7.75
CA GLN A 14 10.89 -9.99 -7.46
C GLN A 14 11.51 -8.62 -7.13
N ALA A 15 11.10 -7.54 -7.81
CA ALA A 15 11.55 -6.18 -7.50
C ALA A 15 11.09 -5.70 -6.11
N LEU A 16 9.88 -6.06 -5.71
CA LEU A 16 9.36 -5.69 -4.38
C LEU A 16 10.08 -6.47 -3.28
N GLN A 17 10.43 -7.74 -3.51
CA GLN A 17 11.21 -8.54 -2.56
C GLN A 17 12.65 -8.04 -2.37
N THR A 18 13.26 -7.40 -3.37
CA THR A 18 14.60 -6.80 -3.20
C THR A 18 14.57 -5.53 -2.35
N LEU A 19 13.49 -4.73 -2.40
CA LEU A 19 13.33 -3.56 -1.52
C LEU A 19 12.86 -3.93 -0.10
N PHE A 20 12.00 -4.94 0.02
CA PHE A 20 11.39 -5.36 1.28
C PHE A 20 11.69 -6.84 1.56
N PRO A 21 12.94 -7.18 1.90
CA PRO A 21 13.28 -8.54 2.30
C PRO A 21 12.51 -8.90 3.58
N ALA A 22 11.96 -10.12 3.62
CA ALA A 22 11.39 -10.66 4.85
C ALA A 22 12.46 -10.60 5.95
N THR A 23 12.10 -10.09 7.12
CA THR A 23 12.95 -9.71 8.25
C THR A 23 13.78 -10.84 8.88
N THR A 24 13.86 -12.02 8.24
CA THR A 24 14.50 -13.23 8.74
C THR A 24 15.82 -13.60 8.05
N GLN A 25 16.40 -12.78 7.15
CA GLN A 25 17.70 -13.09 6.53
C GLN A 25 18.86 -12.20 7.04
N PRO A 26 19.91 -12.80 7.66
CA PRO A 26 21.04 -12.09 8.27
C PRO A 26 22.07 -11.56 7.25
N THR A 27 21.87 -11.78 5.95
CA THR A 27 22.78 -11.35 4.89
C THR A 27 22.03 -10.52 3.85
N THR A 28 21.51 -9.37 4.29
CA THR A 28 20.83 -8.45 3.38
C THR A 28 21.88 -7.57 2.68
N PRO A 29 21.98 -7.54 1.33
CA PRO A 29 22.92 -6.68 0.62
C PRO A 29 22.71 -5.20 0.97
N PRO A 30 23.75 -4.35 0.92
CA PRO A 30 23.66 -2.95 1.34
C PRO A 30 22.54 -2.22 0.59
N ALA A 31 21.89 -1.27 1.26
CA ALA A 31 20.67 -0.62 0.76
C ALA A 31 20.82 -0.01 -0.64
N GLN A 32 22.02 0.45 -1.01
CA GLN A 32 22.33 0.96 -2.34
C GLN A 32 22.26 -0.11 -3.44
N GLN A 33 22.72 -1.33 -3.16
CA GLN A 33 22.68 -2.43 -4.11
C GLN A 33 21.22 -2.88 -4.33
N ARG A 34 20.42 -2.92 -3.26
CA ARG A 34 18.98 -3.21 -3.35
C ARG A 34 18.20 -2.16 -4.14
N ALA A 35 18.53 -0.89 -3.96
CA ALA A 35 17.93 0.20 -4.74
C ALA A 35 18.32 0.13 -6.22
N HIS A 36 19.57 -0.28 -6.53
CA HIS A 36 20.03 -0.49 -7.89
C HIS A 36 19.34 -1.68 -8.57
N ASP A 37 19.21 -2.80 -7.87
CA ASP A 37 18.52 -4.00 -8.36
C ASP A 37 17.03 -3.70 -8.61
N PHE A 38 16.39 -2.95 -7.70
CA PHE A 38 15.03 -2.46 -7.89
C PHE A 38 14.89 -1.58 -9.13
N ALA A 39 15.76 -0.58 -9.29
CA ALA A 39 15.72 0.31 -10.46
C ALA A 39 15.89 -0.47 -11.78
N THR A 40 16.74 -1.49 -11.77
CA THR A 40 16.96 -2.37 -12.92
C THR A 40 15.70 -3.16 -13.26
N HIS A 41 15.04 -3.74 -12.26
CA HIS A 41 13.80 -4.50 -12.46
C HIS A 41 12.63 -3.61 -12.93
N VAL A 42 12.50 -2.39 -12.38
CA VAL A 42 11.50 -1.41 -12.81
C VAL A 42 11.74 -0.98 -14.27
N SER A 43 12.99 -0.81 -14.67
CA SER A 43 13.35 -0.47 -16.05
C SER A 43 12.99 -1.59 -17.03
N LEU A 44 13.21 -2.85 -16.65
CA LEU A 44 12.78 -4.02 -17.41
C LEU A 44 11.26 -4.11 -17.54
N ALA A 45 10.51 -3.87 -16.45
CA ALA A 45 9.05 -3.85 -16.48
C ALA A 45 8.51 -2.74 -17.40
N HIS A 46 9.12 -1.56 -17.39
CA HIS A 46 8.77 -0.47 -18.31
C HIS A 46 9.04 -0.81 -19.77
N SER A 47 10.15 -1.48 -20.07
CA SER A 47 10.47 -1.96 -21.43
C SER A 47 9.41 -2.95 -21.93
N HIS A 48 8.99 -3.90 -21.09
CA HIS A 48 7.94 -4.85 -21.43
C HIS A 48 6.58 -4.18 -21.65
N LEU A 49 6.23 -3.17 -20.84
CA LEU A 49 5.01 -2.39 -21.02
C LEU A 49 5.05 -1.55 -22.32
N ALA A 50 6.20 -0.98 -22.67
CA ALA A 50 6.38 -0.26 -23.92
C ALA A 50 6.24 -1.20 -25.14
N ALA A 51 6.79 -2.41 -25.08
CA ALA A 51 6.63 -3.41 -26.12
C ALA A 51 5.17 -3.88 -26.29
N LEU A 52 4.44 -4.06 -25.18
CA LEU A 52 3.00 -4.37 -25.19
C LEU A 52 2.17 -3.24 -25.81
N ARG A 53 2.50 -1.98 -25.50
CA ARG A 53 1.85 -0.81 -26.08
C ARG A 53 2.08 -0.69 -27.59
N SER A 54 3.31 -0.90 -28.05
CA SER A 54 3.60 -0.91 -29.49
C SER A 54 2.89 -2.06 -30.22
N ALA A 55 2.73 -3.22 -29.57
CA ALA A 55 1.97 -4.34 -30.13
C ALA A 55 0.46 -4.07 -30.20
N SER A 56 -0.10 -3.29 -29.26
CA SER A 56 -1.51 -2.88 -29.29
C SER A 56 -1.79 -1.74 -30.26
N GLU A 57 -0.82 -0.84 -30.47
CA GLU A 57 -0.94 0.27 -31.43
C GLU A 57 -0.68 -0.18 -32.89
N GLY A 58 0.06 -1.28 -33.11
CA GLY A 58 0.34 -1.85 -34.43
C GLY A 58 -0.77 -2.74 -35.02
N THR A 59 -1.83 -3.05 -34.27
CA THR A 59 -2.95 -3.88 -34.73
C THR A 59 -4.19 -3.03 -35.01
N GLY A 60 -4.32 -2.55 -36.25
CA GLY A 60 -5.48 -1.81 -36.71
C GLY A 60 -6.77 -2.65 -36.81
N CYS A 61 -7.69 -2.41 -35.86
CA CYS A 61 -9.18 -2.55 -35.91
C CYS A 61 -9.85 -3.94 -36.06
N PRO A 62 -11.12 -4.14 -35.62
CA PRO A 62 -12.14 -3.15 -35.20
C PRO A 62 -12.61 -3.27 -33.72
N PRO A 63 -13.49 -2.37 -33.21
CA PRO A 63 -13.81 -2.29 -31.78
C PRO A 63 -14.83 -3.36 -31.41
N GLN A 64 -14.48 -4.23 -30.47
CA GLN A 64 -15.45 -5.13 -29.84
C GLN A 64 -15.29 -5.04 -28.32
N ASN A 65 -16.15 -4.22 -27.72
CA ASN A 65 -16.71 -4.30 -26.35
C ASN A 65 -15.80 -4.49 -25.12
N SER A 66 -14.48 -4.66 -25.25
CA SER A 66 -13.59 -4.96 -24.12
C SER A 66 -13.23 -3.75 -23.27
N SER A 67 -13.37 -2.52 -23.77
CA SER A 67 -13.10 -1.33 -22.94
C SER A 67 -14.21 -1.07 -21.92
N SER A 68 -15.46 -1.46 -22.21
CA SER A 68 -16.60 -1.24 -21.31
C SER A 68 -16.47 -2.11 -20.05
N ASP A 69 -16.01 -3.35 -20.20
CA ASP A 69 -15.86 -4.29 -19.09
C ASP A 69 -14.68 -3.92 -18.18
N GLU A 70 -13.54 -3.51 -18.77
CA GLU A 70 -12.37 -3.03 -18.02
C GLU A 70 -12.67 -1.71 -17.29
N HIS A 71 -13.37 -0.76 -17.93
CA HIS A 71 -13.82 0.46 -17.25
C HIS A 71 -14.79 0.17 -16.11
N SER A 72 -15.71 -0.78 -16.29
CA SER A 72 -16.63 -1.21 -15.24
C SER A 72 -15.90 -1.88 -14.08
N ARG A 73 -14.87 -2.67 -14.37
CA ARG A 73 -14.05 -3.36 -13.35
C ARG A 73 -13.23 -2.38 -12.53
N VAL A 74 -12.59 -1.41 -13.17
CA VAL A 74 -11.83 -0.35 -12.49
C VAL A 74 -12.76 0.53 -11.66
N ALA A 75 -13.96 0.86 -12.16
CA ALA A 75 -14.95 1.61 -11.39
C ALA A 75 -15.39 0.86 -10.12
N GLN A 76 -15.60 -0.46 -10.23
CA GLN A 76 -15.94 -1.32 -9.09
C GLN A 76 -14.81 -1.38 -8.05
N GLU A 77 -13.57 -1.54 -8.50
CA GLU A 77 -12.40 -1.59 -7.62
C GLU A 77 -12.17 -0.25 -6.90
N ILE A 78 -12.38 0.88 -7.59
CA ILE A 78 -12.36 2.22 -6.97
C ILE A 78 -13.44 2.33 -5.90
N GLU A 79 -14.64 1.78 -6.13
CA GLU A 79 -15.72 1.84 -5.15
C GLU A 79 -15.43 0.98 -3.91
N ASP A 80 -14.87 -0.21 -4.10
CA ASP A 80 -14.48 -1.10 -3.01
C ASP A 80 -13.33 -0.51 -2.17
N ILE A 81 -12.33 0.09 -2.81
CA ILE A 81 -11.25 0.83 -2.12
C ILE A 81 -11.84 2.00 -1.32
N ARG A 82 -12.78 2.76 -1.90
CA ARG A 82 -13.45 3.86 -1.19
C ARG A 82 -14.25 3.36 0.02
N ARG A 83 -14.87 2.18 -0.08
CA ARG A 83 -15.59 1.55 1.04
C ARG A 83 -14.64 1.15 2.16
N ASP A 84 -13.52 0.54 1.83
CA ASP A 84 -12.49 0.13 2.79
C ASP A 84 -11.88 1.34 3.52
N ILE A 85 -11.53 2.41 2.79
CA ILE A 85 -11.03 3.65 3.37
C ILE A 85 -12.01 4.24 4.38
N ARG A 86 -13.32 4.28 4.05
CA ARG A 86 -14.35 4.75 4.99
C ARG A 86 -14.42 3.89 6.25
N GLY A 87 -14.36 2.57 6.10
CA GLY A 87 -14.36 1.64 7.24
C GLY A 87 -13.15 1.87 8.15
N LYS A 88 -11.95 1.99 7.58
CA LYS A 88 -10.72 2.26 8.33
C LYS A 88 -10.76 3.61 9.05
N ASN A 89 -11.27 4.65 8.40
CA ASN A 89 -11.41 5.96 9.03
C ASN A 89 -12.37 5.94 10.24
N ALA A 90 -13.47 5.19 10.16
CA ALA A 90 -14.38 5.04 11.31
C ALA A 90 -13.70 4.37 12.51
N VAL A 91 -12.85 3.37 12.27
CA VAL A 91 -12.06 2.71 13.33
C VAL A 91 -11.04 3.67 13.94
N LEU A 92 -10.37 4.48 13.12
CA LEU A 92 -9.42 5.49 13.58
C LEU A 92 -10.09 6.56 14.45
N GLU A 93 -11.25 7.06 14.04
CA GLU A 93 -12.00 8.05 14.83
C GLU A 93 -12.45 7.47 16.18
N LYS A 94 -12.87 6.20 16.23
CA LYS A 94 -13.19 5.52 17.49
C LYS A 94 -11.96 5.42 18.42
N HIS A 95 -10.79 5.08 17.87
CA HIS A 95 -9.55 5.02 18.65
C HIS A 95 -9.14 6.40 19.16
N ARG A 96 -9.28 7.43 18.32
CA ARG A 96 -9.00 8.81 18.69
C ARG A 96 -9.89 9.26 19.86
N GLY A 97 -11.18 8.98 19.81
CA GLY A 97 -12.09 9.26 20.93
C GLY A 97 -11.70 8.53 22.22
N THR A 98 -11.26 7.27 22.11
CA THR A 98 -10.79 6.49 23.26
C THR A 98 -9.54 7.10 23.89
N LEU A 99 -8.59 7.56 23.08
CA LEU A 99 -7.37 8.23 23.57
C LEU A 99 -7.69 9.54 24.29
N VAL A 100 -8.62 10.34 23.77
CA VAL A 100 -9.06 11.58 24.43
C VAL A 100 -9.65 11.30 25.81
N VAL A 101 -10.51 10.28 25.92
CA VAL A 101 -11.09 9.87 27.21
C VAL A 101 -10.03 9.38 28.19
N LEU A 102 -9.04 8.62 27.72
CA LEU A 102 -7.94 8.15 28.56
C LEU A 102 -7.04 9.29 29.03
N GLU A 103 -6.73 10.25 28.15
CA GLU A 103 -5.96 11.45 28.50
C GLU A 103 -6.68 12.25 29.60
N GLU A 104 -8.00 12.43 29.49
CA GLU A 104 -8.77 13.13 30.50
C GLU A 104 -8.77 12.38 31.85
N LYS A 105 -8.91 11.06 31.83
CA LYS A 105 -8.81 10.23 33.05
C LYS A 105 -7.44 10.34 33.71
N LEU A 106 -6.36 10.29 32.93
CA LEU A 106 -5.00 10.47 33.44
C LEU A 106 -4.80 11.86 34.05
N ARG A 107 -5.34 12.91 33.41
CA ARG A 107 -5.29 14.28 33.94
C ARG A 107 -6.05 14.39 35.27
N ARG A 108 -7.23 13.76 35.41
CA ARG A 108 -7.98 13.73 36.67
C ARG A 108 -7.22 12.98 37.77
N LEU A 109 -6.70 11.79 37.48
CA LEU A 109 -5.88 11.02 38.44
C LEU A 109 -4.63 11.79 38.88
N ALA A 110 -3.98 12.52 37.97
CA ALA A 110 -2.84 13.35 38.33
C ALA A 110 -3.24 14.50 39.27
N GLN A 111 -4.40 15.13 39.06
CA GLN A 111 -4.93 16.16 39.95
C GLN A 111 -5.31 15.60 41.32
N GLU A 112 -5.97 14.44 41.36
CA GLU A 112 -6.34 13.74 42.60
C GLU A 112 -5.09 13.36 43.41
N ASN A 113 -4.06 12.82 42.77
CA ASN A 113 -2.80 12.48 43.43
C ASN A 113 -2.06 13.72 43.98
N MET A 114 -2.09 14.85 43.27
CA MET A 114 -1.52 16.10 43.79
C MET A 114 -2.31 16.64 44.99
N ALA A 115 -3.65 16.59 44.93
CA ALA A 115 -4.51 17.02 46.03
C ALA A 115 -4.37 16.14 47.29
N GLN A 116 -4.07 14.84 47.13
CA GLN A 116 -3.84 13.92 48.25
C GLN A 116 -2.43 14.04 48.85
N GLY A 117 -1.45 14.56 48.11
CA GLY A 117 -0.08 14.81 48.61
C GLY A 117 0.07 16.06 49.49
N GLU A 118 -0.93 16.95 49.51
CA GLU A 118 -0.94 18.21 50.28
C GLU A 118 -1.62 18.10 51.66
N ASN A 119 -2.00 16.91 52.12
CA ASN A 119 -2.37 16.69 53.53
C ASN A 119 -1.22 15.99 54.29
N PRO A 120 -0.20 16.74 54.76
CA PRO A 120 0.61 16.29 55.87
C PRO A 120 -0.18 16.52 57.17
N ASP A 121 -0.58 15.43 57.82
CA ASP A 121 -0.76 15.40 59.28
C ASP A 121 0.57 15.68 59.99
#